data_AF-A0A8I1J2H8-F1
#
_entry.id   AF-A0A8I1J2H8-F1
#
_cell.length_a   1.000
_cell.length_b   1.000
_cell.length_c   1.000
_cell.angle_alpha   90.00
_cell.angle_beta   90.00
_cell.angle_gamma   90.00
#
_symmetry.space_group_name_H-M   'P 1'
#
loop_
_entity.id
_entity.type
_entity.pdbx_description
1 polymer ?
#
loop_
_entity_poly.entity_id
_entity_poly.type
_entity_poly.pdbx_seq_one_letter_code
_entity_poly.pdbx_strand_id
1 'polypeptide(L)'
;MNIQIWHCDLGDSTRGMYYRKLRRRFIVIHSKLSEPWQKFICAHELVHDRLHPGISRFFLDERSFSNAGKYERQAKQFAVKLLTATSSPDPGETIEQFLRRCSIPPELHTFL
;
A
#
# COMPACT_ATOMS: atom_id res chain seq x y z
N MET A 1 -5.58 17.17 2.14
CA MET A 1 -4.56 16.45 2.95
C MET A 1 -3.22 17.13 2.75
N ASN A 2 -2.32 17.08 3.73
CA ASN A 2 -0.97 17.60 3.58
C ASN A 2 0.03 16.51 4.00
N ILE A 3 0.23 15.55 3.11
CA ILE A 3 1.23 14.47 3.24
C ILE A 3 2.21 14.66 2.09
N GLN A 4 3.51 14.65 2.40
CA GLN A 4 4.55 14.71 1.38
C GLN A 4 4.87 13.29 0.90
N ILE A 5 4.92 13.10 -0.42
CA ILE A 5 5.25 11.80 -1.03
C ILE A 5 6.64 11.92 -1.64
N TRP A 6 7.56 11.07 -1.21
CA TRP A 6 8.92 11.01 -1.74
C TRP A 6 9.19 9.65 -2.37
N HIS A 7 9.87 9.64 -3.51
CA HIS A 7 10.38 8.43 -4.14
C HIS A 7 11.89 8.36 -3.92
N CYS A 8 12.36 7.31 -3.26
CA CYS A 8 13.78 7.15 -2.92
C CYS A 8 14.20 5.70 -3.09
N ASP A 9 15.50 5.47 -3.32
CA ASP A 9 16.06 4.13 -3.18
C ASP A 9 16.15 3.79 -1.68
N LEU A 10 15.34 2.83 -1.24
CA LEU A 10 15.26 2.38 0.17
C LEU A 10 16.08 1.11 0.44
N GLY A 11 16.96 0.73 -0.50
CA GLY A 11 17.72 -0.53 -0.43
C GLY A 11 16.87 -1.76 -0.70
N ASP A 12 17.37 -2.93 -0.32
CA ASP A 12 16.84 -4.20 -0.86
C ASP A 12 15.59 -4.72 -0.12
N SER A 13 15.38 -4.31 1.13
CA SER A 13 14.34 -4.89 1.99
C SER A 13 13.09 -4.03 2.13
N THR A 14 13.19 -2.70 1.96
CA THR A 14 12.13 -1.76 2.30
C THR A 14 11.41 -1.28 1.03
N ARG A 15 10.10 -1.49 0.97
CA ARG A 15 9.25 -1.10 -0.17
C ARG A 15 8.58 0.25 0.05
N GLY A 16 8.30 0.59 1.30
CA GLY A 16 7.62 1.82 1.66
C GLY A 16 7.70 2.11 3.15
N MET A 17 7.42 3.37 3.48
CA MET A 17 7.42 3.83 4.86
C MET A 17 6.49 5.03 5.05
N TYR A 18 5.66 4.97 6.08
CA TYR A 18 4.98 6.14 6.64
C TYR A 18 5.69 6.62 7.90
N TYR A 19 5.87 7.94 8.02
CA TYR A 19 6.23 8.53 9.30
C TYR A 19 5.68 9.93 9.52
N ARG A 20 5.52 10.27 10.81
CA ARG A 20 5.06 11.58 11.27
C ARG A 20 6.07 12.22 12.22
N LYS A 21 6.57 13.41 11.87
CA LYS A 21 7.51 14.19 12.69
C LYS A 21 7.06 15.64 12.79
N LEU A 22 6.95 16.18 14.01
CA LEU A 22 6.59 17.58 14.28
C LEU A 22 5.39 18.07 13.44
N ARG A 23 4.30 17.28 13.40
CA ARG A 23 3.07 17.49 12.61
C ARG A 23 3.20 17.37 11.08
N ARG A 24 4.40 17.16 10.54
CA ARG A 24 4.62 16.83 9.14
C ARG A 24 4.46 15.33 8.93
N ARG A 25 3.85 14.96 7.81
CA ARG A 25 3.56 13.57 7.44
C ARG A 25 4.23 13.26 6.12
N PHE A 26 4.87 12.11 6.06
CA PHE A 26 5.64 11.67 4.91
C PHE A 26 5.27 10.24 4.57
N ILE A 27 5.10 9.99 3.28
CA ILE A 27 5.08 8.66 2.70
C ILE A 27 6.32 8.58 1.81
N VAL A 28 7.17 7.59 2.05
CA VAL A 28 8.34 7.33 1.23
C VAL A 28 8.11 6.01 0.51
N ILE A 29 8.27 6.03 -0.81
CA ILE A 29 8.02 4.90 -1.69
C ILE A 29 9.36 4.48 -2.31
N HIS A 30 9.65 3.18 -2.33
CA HIS A 30 10.85 2.66 -2.97
C HIS A 30 10.78 2.91 -4.49
N SER A 31 11.73 3.67 -5.02
CA SER A 31 11.67 4.21 -6.39
C SER A 31 11.86 3.16 -7.48
N LYS A 32 12.47 2.00 -7.17
CA LYS A 32 12.68 0.90 -8.12
C LYS A 32 11.49 -0.07 -8.23
N LEU A 33 10.41 0.17 -7.49
CA LEU A 33 9.19 -0.64 -7.62
C LEU A 33 8.47 -0.34 -8.93
N SER A 34 7.76 -1.33 -9.48
CA SER A 34 6.86 -1.09 -10.62
C SER A 34 5.73 -0.14 -10.24
N GLU A 35 5.15 0.56 -11.21
CA GLU A 35 4.07 1.52 -10.98
C GLU A 35 2.86 0.91 -10.20
N PRO A 36 2.37 -0.31 -10.50
CA PRO A 36 1.34 -0.96 -9.69
C PRO A 36 1.74 -1.12 -8.22
N TRP A 37 3.00 -1.49 -7.96
CA TRP A 37 3.52 -1.60 -6.61
C TRP A 37 3.60 -0.23 -5.94
N GLN A 38 4.12 0.80 -6.61
CA GLN A 38 4.18 2.15 -6.04
C GLN A 38 2.80 2.69 -5.66
N LYS A 39 1.78 2.49 -6.52
CA LYS A 39 0.38 2.86 -6.22
C LYS A 39 -0.14 2.12 -5.00
N PHE A 40 0.08 0.80 -4.93
CA PHE A 40 -0.33 0.00 -3.79
C PHE A 40 0.32 0.46 -2.49
N ILE A 41 1.64 0.67 -2.48
CA ILE A 41 2.39 1.16 -1.32
C ILE A 41 1.84 2.52 -0.87
N CYS A 42 1.63 3.45 -1.81
CA CYS A 42 1.07 4.74 -1.48
C CYS A 42 -0.30 4.63 -0.80
N ALA A 43 -1.19 3.78 -1.34
CA ALA A 43 -2.52 3.54 -0.76
C ALA A 43 -2.42 2.88 0.62
N HIS A 44 -1.52 1.91 0.78
CA HIS A 44 -1.26 1.22 2.05
C HIS A 44 -0.80 2.20 3.14
N GLU A 45 0.23 3.01 2.87
CA GLU A 45 0.74 4.00 3.83
C GLU A 45 -0.26 5.12 4.12
N LEU A 46 -1.09 5.47 3.13
CA LEU A 46 -2.21 6.38 3.32
C LEU A 46 -3.23 5.83 4.33
N VAL A 47 -3.51 4.53 4.28
CA VAL A 47 -4.39 3.88 5.26
C VAL A 47 -3.77 3.91 6.64
N HIS A 48 -2.46 3.73 6.78
CA HIS A 48 -1.78 3.88 8.05
C HIS A 48 -1.95 5.29 8.65
N ASP A 49 -1.82 6.35 7.84
CA ASP A 49 -2.10 7.73 8.30
C ASP A 49 -3.52 7.90 8.82
N ARG A 50 -4.50 7.24 8.18
CA ARG A 50 -5.92 7.50 8.41
C ARG A 50 -6.55 6.61 9.47
N LEU A 51 -6.28 5.31 9.45
CA LEU A 51 -6.92 4.33 10.31
C LEU A 51 -6.13 4.01 11.58
N HIS A 52 -4.83 4.34 11.61
CA HIS A 52 -3.97 4.05 12.76
C HIS A 52 -3.36 5.31 13.38
N PRO A 53 -4.15 6.37 13.68
CA PRO A 53 -3.64 7.61 14.24
C PRO A 53 -3.11 7.38 15.66
N GLY A 54 -1.79 7.37 15.82
CA GLY A 54 -1.14 7.09 17.10
C GLY A 54 0.17 6.33 16.94
N ILE A 55 0.31 5.62 15.83
CA ILE A 55 1.56 4.97 15.45
C ILE A 55 2.31 5.93 14.51
N SER A 56 3.50 6.35 14.91
CA SER A 56 4.25 7.40 14.23
C SER A 56 5.15 6.88 13.11
N ARG A 57 5.29 5.55 12.99
CA ARG A 57 6.22 4.90 12.06
C ARG A 57 5.69 3.54 11.63
N PHE A 58 5.60 3.32 10.33
CA PHE A 58 5.32 2.02 9.71
C PHE A 58 6.35 1.76 8.63
N PHE A 59 6.74 0.51 8.47
CA PHE A 59 7.67 0.08 7.44
C PHE A 59 7.12 -1.16 6.79
N LEU A 60 7.09 -1.15 5.47
CA LEU A 60 6.82 -2.35 4.71
C LEU A 60 8.14 -2.96 4.25
N ASP A 61 8.50 -4.09 4.84
CA ASP A 61 9.57 -4.95 4.34
C ASP A 61 9.02 -6.19 3.61
N GLU A 62 9.86 -6.88 2.85
CA GLU A 62 9.45 -8.09 2.11
C GLU A 62 8.95 -9.22 3.03
N ARG A 63 9.42 -9.27 4.28
CA ARG A 63 9.05 -10.28 5.28
C ARG A 63 7.70 -9.97 5.94
N SER A 64 7.30 -8.70 5.96
CA SER A 64 6.03 -8.21 6.49
C SER A 64 4.85 -8.59 5.59
N PHE A 65 5.11 -9.06 4.36
CA PHE A 65 4.07 -9.68 3.54
C PHE A 65 3.50 -10.95 4.16
N SER A 66 4.34 -11.78 4.81
CA SER A 66 3.94 -13.11 5.30
C SER A 66 3.50 -13.16 6.78
N ASN A 67 4.01 -12.28 7.65
CA ASN A 67 3.71 -12.27 9.10
C ASN A 67 3.15 -10.93 9.60
N ALA A 68 2.18 -10.36 8.88
CA ALA A 68 1.61 -9.05 9.17
C ALA A 68 0.73 -9.04 10.44
N GLY A 69 1.04 -8.11 11.37
CA GLY A 69 0.18 -7.81 12.51
C GLY A 69 -1.20 -7.26 12.10
N LYS A 70 -2.11 -7.09 13.06
CA LYS A 70 -3.51 -6.64 12.83
C LYS A 70 -3.61 -5.39 11.94
N TYR A 71 -2.80 -4.37 12.21
CA TYR A 71 -2.82 -3.09 11.49
C TYR A 71 -2.33 -3.22 10.04
N GLU A 72 -1.27 -3.99 9.81
CA GLU A 72 -0.74 -4.28 8.47
C GLU A 72 -1.78 -5.00 7.61
N ARG A 73 -2.48 -5.98 8.18
CA ARG A 73 -3.56 -6.69 7.47
C ARG A 73 -4.71 -5.73 7.11
N GLN A 74 -5.12 -4.89 8.05
CA GLN A 74 -6.17 -3.88 7.82
C GLN A 74 -5.75 -2.90 6.72
N ALA A 75 -4.51 -2.43 6.75
CA ALA A 75 -3.99 -1.49 5.76
C ALA A 75 -3.92 -2.12 4.35
N LYS A 76 -3.43 -3.36 4.22
CA LYS A 76 -3.41 -4.07 2.92
C LYS A 76 -4.82 -4.27 2.35
N GLN A 77 -5.76 -4.76 3.17
CA GLN A 77 -7.14 -4.98 2.74
C GLN A 77 -7.83 -3.68 2.32
N PHE A 78 -7.66 -2.61 3.10
CA PHE A 78 -8.26 -1.33 2.77
C PHE A 78 -7.60 -0.70 1.53
N ALA A 79 -6.29 -0.85 1.35
CA ALA A 79 -5.59 -0.34 0.17
C ALA A 79 -6.10 -1.00 -1.12
N VAL A 80 -6.28 -2.33 -1.12
CA VAL A 80 -6.88 -3.03 -2.27
C VAL A 80 -8.29 -2.51 -2.53
N LYS A 81 -9.15 -2.46 -1.51
CA LYS A 81 -10.52 -1.95 -1.63
C LYS A 81 -10.59 -0.49 -2.11
N LEU A 82 -9.64 0.34 -1.67
CA LEU A 82 -9.55 1.74 -2.09
C LEU A 82 -9.20 1.85 -3.57
N LEU A 83 -8.23 1.06 -4.03
CA LEU A 83 -7.77 1.07 -5.42
C LEU A 83 -8.77 0.42 -6.39
N THR A 84 -9.63 -0.47 -5.90
CA THR A 84 -10.72 -1.08 -6.68
C THR A 84 -12.06 -0.39 -6.49
N ALA A 85 -12.17 0.66 -5.68
CA ALA A 85 -13.45 1.24 -5.27
C ALA A 85 -14.35 1.73 -6.41
N THR A 86 -13.77 2.09 -7.55
CA THR A 86 -14.49 2.62 -8.72
C THR A 86 -14.77 1.57 -9.79
N SER A 87 -14.39 0.32 -9.57
CA SER A 87 -14.44 -0.75 -10.57
C SER A 87 -14.99 -2.03 -9.95
N SER A 88 -15.67 -2.83 -10.74
CA SER A 88 -16.08 -4.19 -10.36
C SER A 88 -15.50 -5.20 -11.35
N PRO A 89 -15.31 -6.48 -10.94
CA PRO A 89 -14.97 -7.55 -11.86
C PRO A 89 -16.04 -7.69 -12.94
N ASP A 90 -15.62 -7.91 -14.19
CA ASP A 90 -16.53 -8.21 -15.30
C ASP A 90 -16.99 -9.68 -15.24
N PRO A 91 -18.12 -10.04 -15.87
CA PRO A 91 -18.57 -11.43 -15.93
C PRO A 91 -17.51 -12.36 -16.55
N GLY A 92 -17.07 -13.36 -15.79
CA GLY A 92 -16.04 -14.32 -16.22
C GLY A 92 -14.59 -13.86 -16.03
N GLU A 93 -14.36 -12.64 -15.55
CA GLU A 93 -13.02 -12.14 -15.22
C GLU A 93 -12.52 -12.75 -13.90
N THR A 94 -11.27 -13.23 -13.86
CA THR A 94 -10.66 -13.69 -12.62
C THR A 94 -10.27 -12.49 -11.74
N ILE A 95 -10.15 -12.70 -10.42
CA ILE A 95 -9.70 -11.64 -9.50
C ILE A 95 -8.34 -11.09 -9.91
N GLU A 96 -7.43 -11.94 -10.39
CA GLU A 96 -6.12 -11.49 -10.87
C GLU A 96 -6.21 -10.62 -12.12
N GLN A 97 -7.09 -10.98 -13.07
CA GLN A 97 -7.34 -10.17 -14.26
C GLN A 97 -7.93 -8.81 -13.88
N PHE A 98 -8.91 -8.81 -12.97
CA PHE A 98 -9.50 -7.60 -12.42
C PHE A 98 -8.47 -6.68 -11.75
N LEU A 99 -7.58 -7.25 -10.92
CA LEU A 99 -6.51 -6.49 -10.28
C LEU A 99 -5.53 -5.90 -11.29
N ARG A 100 -5.11 -6.68 -12.30
CA ARG A 100 -4.23 -6.18 -13.37
C ARG A 100 -4.88 -5.01 -14.12
N ARG A 101 -6.17 -5.12 -14.44
CA ARG A 101 -6.96 -4.05 -15.08
C ARG A 101 -7.00 -2.78 -14.21
N CYS A 102 -7.10 -2.93 -12.90
CA CYS A 102 -7.02 -1.82 -11.94
C CYS A 102 -5.60 -1.30 -11.70
N SER A 103 -4.59 -1.80 -12.43
CA SER A 103 -3.17 -1.49 -12.19
C SER A 103 -2.70 -1.83 -10.76
N ILE A 104 -3.18 -2.95 -10.23
CA ILE A 104 -2.82 -3.48 -8.90
C ILE A 104 -2.05 -4.80 -9.09
N PRO A 105 -0.99 -5.05 -8.31
CA PRO A 105 -0.29 -6.33 -8.32
C PRO A 105 -1.25 -7.52 -8.09
N PRO A 106 -1.32 -8.51 -9.00
CA PRO A 106 -2.22 -9.66 -8.89
C PRO A 106 -1.95 -10.53 -7.65
N GLU A 107 -0.73 -10.47 -7.09
CA GLU A 107 -0.33 -11.15 -5.86
C GLU A 107 -1.18 -10.72 -4.65
N LEU A 108 -1.89 -9.59 -4.75
CA LEU A 108 -2.74 -9.04 -3.70
C LEU A 108 -4.18 -9.57 -3.73
N HIS A 109 -4.50 -10.54 -4.60
CA HIS A 109 -5.85 -11.16 -4.68
C HIS A 109 -6.34 -11.73 -3.35
N THR A 110 -5.43 -12.10 -2.44
CA THR A 110 -5.76 -12.59 -1.09
C THR A 110 -6.35 -11.52 -0.15
N PHE A 111 -6.27 -10.24 -0.53
CA PHE A 111 -6.76 -9.11 0.27
C PHE A 111 -8.05 -8.47 -0.25
N LEU A 112 -8.65 -9.04 -1.30
CA LEU A 112 -9.94 -8.61 -1.86
C LEU A 112 -11.12 -9.23 -1.09
#